data_AF-A0A6N2MCE9-F1
#
_entry.id   AF-A0A6N2MCE9-F1
#
_cell.length_a   1.000
_cell.length_b   1.000
_cell.length_c   1.000
_cell.angle_alpha   90.00
_cell.angle_beta   90.00
_cell.angle_gamma   90.00
#
_symmetry.space_group_name_H-M   'P 1'
#
loop_
_entity.id
_entity.type
_entity.pdbx_description
1 polymer ?
#
loop_
_entity_poly.entity_id
_entity_poly.type
_entity_poly.pdbx_seq_one_letter_code
_entity_poly.pdbx_strand_id
1 'polypeptide(L)'
;MAMVFSKVLTADDIENGLSIPGCSLGQLPDQEGLTMSMQVHDRNGQAWTFSCTIKRNDSVGHFLSVGWNKFVRERDLRVDDKVTIHEEAMKKQGSGTWIKVEVKRKIRLFGEDIWADV
;
A
#
# COMPACT_ATOMS: atom_id res chain seq x y z
N MET A 1 16.06 2.78 -2.49
CA MET A 1 14.74 2.52 -1.89
C MET A 1 14.27 3.81 -1.23
N ALA A 2 13.18 4.39 -1.73
CA ALA A 2 12.53 5.58 -1.19
C ALA A 2 11.14 5.19 -0.68
N MET A 3 10.72 5.72 0.46
CA MET A 3 9.36 5.49 0.97
C MET A 3 8.39 6.42 0.23
N VAL A 4 7.33 5.85 -0.33
CA VAL A 4 6.28 6.61 -1.06
C VAL A 4 5.07 6.82 -0.16
N PHE A 5 4.67 5.80 0.60
CA PHE A 5 3.47 5.83 1.42
C PHE A 5 3.64 4.97 2.66
N SER A 6 3.08 5.42 3.79
CA SER A 6 2.99 4.63 5.01
C SER A 6 1.72 4.96 5.76
N LYS A 7 1.04 3.94 6.27
CA LYS A 7 -0.23 4.09 7.00
C LYS A 7 -0.40 2.97 8.03
N VAL A 8 -1.03 3.30 9.15
CA VAL A 8 -1.58 2.31 10.09
C VAL A 8 -2.98 1.97 9.63
N LEU A 9 -3.26 0.68 9.43
CA LEU A 9 -4.48 0.20 8.82
C LEU A 9 -5.68 0.38 9.75
N THR A 10 -6.72 0.98 9.20
CA THR A 10 -8.03 1.10 9.84
C THR A 10 -8.95 -0.03 9.41
N ALA A 11 -10.10 -0.20 10.08
CA ALA A 11 -11.11 -1.18 9.68
C ALA A 11 -11.53 -1.03 8.21
N ASP A 12 -11.69 0.22 7.74
CA ASP A 12 -12.05 0.50 6.34
C ASP A 12 -11.00 -0.01 5.34
N ASP A 13 -9.70 0.07 5.68
CA ASP A 13 -8.65 -0.43 4.79
C ASP A 13 -8.65 -1.96 4.66
N ILE A 14 -9.07 -2.64 5.73
CA ILE A 14 -9.18 -4.10 5.78
C ILE A 14 -10.42 -4.60 5.04
N GLU A 15 -11.55 -3.92 5.25
CA GLU A 15 -12.86 -4.32 4.71
C GLU A 15 -13.07 -3.86 3.27
N ASN A 16 -12.81 -2.58 2.99
CA ASN A 16 -13.16 -1.90 1.74
C ASN A 16 -11.96 -1.63 0.83
N GLY A 17 -10.74 -1.71 1.37
CA GLY A 17 -9.49 -1.58 0.63
C GLY A 17 -8.70 -0.32 1.00
N LEU A 18 -7.40 -0.32 0.68
CA LEU A 18 -6.51 0.76 1.08
C LEU A 18 -6.80 2.05 0.32
N SER A 19 -6.91 3.15 1.06
CA SER A 19 -7.02 4.50 0.49
C SER A 19 -5.68 5.23 0.59
N ILE A 20 -5.11 5.57 -0.57
CA ILE A 20 -3.86 6.35 -0.69
C ILE A 20 -4.20 7.77 -1.16
N PRO A 21 -3.98 8.81 -0.34
CA PRO A 21 -4.22 10.20 -0.75
C PRO A 21 -3.36 10.57 -1.96
N GLY A 22 -3.94 11.29 -2.93
CA GLY A 22 -3.23 11.70 -4.14
C GLY A 22 -1.95 12.49 -3.87
N CYS A 23 -1.92 13.31 -2.82
CA CYS A 23 -0.72 14.06 -2.42
C CYS A 23 0.50 13.17 -2.10
N SER A 24 0.30 11.88 -1.80
CA SER A 24 1.40 10.91 -1.57
C SER A 24 1.98 10.34 -2.86
N LEU A 25 1.27 10.48 -4.00
CA LEU A 25 1.59 9.85 -5.29
C LEU A 25 1.92 10.87 -6.40
N GLY A 26 2.00 12.16 -6.06
CA GLY A 26 2.09 13.25 -7.05
C GLY A 26 0.72 13.67 -7.60
N GLN A 27 0.67 14.36 -8.74
CA GLN A 27 -0.61 14.71 -9.36
C GLN A 27 -1.26 13.44 -9.94
N LEU A 28 -2.33 12.98 -9.29
CA LEU A 28 -3.24 12.01 -9.89
C LEU A 28 -3.96 12.66 -11.09
N PRO A 29 -4.25 11.92 -12.16
CA PRO A 29 -5.10 12.42 -13.23
C PRO A 29 -6.45 12.87 -12.69
N ASP A 30 -6.98 13.96 -13.24
CA ASP A 30 -8.27 14.54 -12.81
C ASP A 30 -9.47 13.63 -13.16
N GLN A 31 -9.25 12.61 -13.99
CA GLN A 31 -10.28 11.69 -14.43
C GLN A 31 -10.60 10.64 -13.37
N GLU A 32 -11.73 10.80 -12.70
CA GLU A 32 -12.31 9.81 -11.80
C GLU A 32 -12.70 8.51 -12.54
N GLY A 33 -12.67 7.38 -11.82
CA GLY A 33 -13.08 6.07 -12.32
C GLY A 33 -12.02 5.35 -13.17
N LEU A 34 -10.92 6.04 -13.51
CA LEU A 34 -9.79 5.41 -14.18
C LEU A 34 -9.23 4.29 -13.30
N THR A 35 -9.19 3.08 -13.87
CA THR A 35 -8.69 1.89 -13.19
C THR A 35 -7.37 1.44 -13.83
N MET A 36 -6.39 1.12 -12.99
CA MET A 36 -5.05 0.68 -13.37
C MET A 36 -4.60 -0.48 -12.48
N SER A 37 -3.61 -1.24 -12.93
CA SER A 37 -2.99 -2.29 -12.14
C SER A 37 -1.67 -1.80 -11.56
N MET A 38 -1.49 -2.01 -10.26
CA MET A 38 -0.26 -1.73 -9.54
C MET A 38 0.40 -3.07 -9.20
N GLN A 39 1.57 -3.33 -9.78
CA GLN A 39 2.37 -4.50 -9.44
C GLN A 39 3.30 -4.15 -8.28
N VAL A 40 3.25 -4.94 -7.21
CA VAL A 40 4.13 -4.79 -6.05
C VAL A 40 4.75 -6.13 -5.71
N HIS A 41 5.91 -6.09 -5.06
CA HIS A 41 6.54 -7.27 -4.49
C HIS A 41 6.56 -7.16 -2.97
N ASP A 42 6.27 -8.25 -2.28
CA ASP A 42 6.47 -8.29 -0.84
C ASP A 42 7.92 -8.60 -0.46
N ARG A 43 8.19 -8.65 0.85
CA ARG A 43 9.50 -8.99 1.40
C ARG A 43 10.04 -10.34 0.91
N ASN A 44 9.16 -11.32 0.65
CA ASN A 44 9.54 -12.66 0.21
C ASN A 44 9.79 -12.70 -1.31
N GLY A 45 9.66 -11.57 -2.00
CA GLY A 45 9.78 -11.45 -3.44
C GLY A 45 8.52 -11.91 -4.19
N GLN A 46 7.44 -12.26 -3.48
CA GLN A 46 6.20 -12.66 -4.14
C GLN A 46 5.53 -11.43 -4.77
N ALA A 47 5.18 -11.57 -6.04
CA ALA A 47 4.50 -10.53 -6.80
C ALA A 47 3.00 -10.51 -6.50
N TRP A 48 2.46 -9.32 -6.34
CA TRP A 48 1.05 -9.03 -6.13
C TRP A 48 0.60 -7.98 -7.14
N THR A 49 -0.63 -8.14 -7.64
CA THR A 49 -1.26 -7.16 -8.52
C THR A 49 -2.48 -6.60 -7.82
N PHE A 50 -2.48 -5.30 -7.54
CA PHE A 50 -3.61 -4.59 -6.96
C PHE A 50 -4.36 -3.83 -8.05
N SER A 51 -5.69 -3.97 -8.09
CA SER A 51 -6.50 -3.03 -8.87
C SER A 51 -6.53 -1.70 -8.14
N CYS A 52 -6.33 -0.61 -8.87
CA CYS A 52 -6.31 0.73 -8.31
C CYS A 52 -7.27 1.60 -9.11
N THR A 53 -8.19 2.27 -8.43
CA THR A 53 -9.16 3.15 -9.07
C THR A 53 -9.02 4.55 -8.47
N ILE A 54 -8.92 5.56 -9.33
CA ILE A 54 -8.93 6.96 -8.89
C ILE A 54 -10.36 7.32 -8.51
N LYS A 55 -10.54 7.79 -7.29
CA LYS A 55 -11.81 8.28 -6.75
C LYS A 55 -11.66 9.72 -6.26
N ARG A 56 -12.78 10.43 -6.22
CA ARG A 56 -12.85 11.79 -5.65
C ARG A 56 -13.82 11.80 -4.47
N ASN A 57 -13.43 12.51 -3.42
CA ASN A 57 -14.31 12.84 -2.30
C ASN A 57 -14.12 14.33 -1.99
N ASP A 58 -15.22 15.07 -1.87
CA ASP A 58 -15.19 16.53 -1.63
C ASP A 58 -14.37 16.92 -0.39
N SER A 59 -14.25 16.03 0.60
CA SER A 59 -13.51 16.27 1.85
C SER A 59 -12.01 15.95 1.77
N VAL A 60 -11.58 15.00 0.93
CA VAL A 60 -10.19 14.49 0.87
C VAL A 60 -9.52 14.80 -0.47
N GLY A 61 -10.29 15.22 -1.47
CA GLY A 61 -9.85 15.39 -2.85
C GLY A 61 -9.71 14.06 -3.60
N HIS A 62 -8.75 14.00 -4.51
CA HIS A 62 -8.44 12.76 -5.25
C HIS A 62 -7.65 11.78 -4.39
N PHE A 63 -8.05 10.52 -4.44
CA PHE A 63 -7.35 9.42 -3.79
C PHE A 63 -7.38 8.18 -4.66
N LEU A 64 -6.39 7.31 -4.45
CA LEU A 64 -6.31 6.00 -5.08
C LEU A 64 -6.94 4.97 -4.15
N SER A 65 -8.01 4.33 -4.61
CA SER A 65 -8.66 3.21 -3.94
C SER A 65 -8.04 1.92 -4.44
N VAL A 66 -7.37 1.19 -3.54
CA VAL A 66 -6.59 0.00 -3.87
C VAL A 66 -7.35 -1.27 -3.46
N GLY A 67 -7.78 -2.04 -4.47
CA GLY A 67 -8.42 -3.34 -4.34
C GLY A 67 -7.42 -4.43 -3.97
N TRP A 68 -7.03 -4.48 -2.70
CA TRP A 68 -6.01 -5.38 -2.18
C TRP A 68 -6.55 -6.48 -1.25
N ASN A 69 -7.86 -6.68 -1.17
CA ASN A 69 -8.49 -7.56 -0.17
C ASN A 69 -8.01 -9.02 -0.24
N LYS A 70 -7.54 -9.48 -1.41
CA LYS A 70 -6.89 -10.79 -1.54
C LYS A 70 -5.58 -10.85 -0.73
N PHE A 71 -4.75 -9.82 -0.84
CA PHE A 71 -3.52 -9.67 -0.07
C PHE A 71 -3.80 -9.59 1.43
N VAL A 72 -4.81 -8.81 1.83
CA VAL A 72 -5.27 -8.72 3.23
C VAL A 72 -5.58 -10.10 3.80
N ARG A 73 -6.37 -10.92 3.08
CA ARG A 73 -6.73 -12.27 3.53
C ARG A 73 -5.55 -13.23 3.56
N GLU A 74 -4.71 -13.25 2.52
CA GLU A 74 -3.59 -14.19 2.41
C GLU A 74 -2.40 -13.83 3.32
N ARG A 75 -2.29 -12.58 3.77
CA ARG A 75 -1.29 -12.14 4.75
C ARG A 75 -1.86 -11.99 6.16
N ASP A 76 -3.14 -12.32 6.38
CA ASP A 76 -3.81 -12.13 7.66
C ASP A 76 -3.63 -10.70 8.21
N LEU A 77 -3.78 -9.69 7.35
CA LEU A 77 -3.63 -8.29 7.78
C LEU A 77 -4.77 -7.88 8.70
N ARG A 78 -4.45 -7.05 9.70
CA ARG A 78 -5.37 -6.62 10.75
C ARG A 78 -5.34 -5.11 10.92
N VAL A 79 -6.38 -4.60 11.57
CA VAL A 79 -6.38 -3.24 12.10
C VAL A 79 -5.13 -3.04 12.97
N ASP A 80 -4.55 -1.85 12.91
CA ASP A 80 -3.31 -1.45 13.57
C ASP A 80 -2.00 -2.04 12.99
N ASP A 81 -2.06 -2.91 11.99
CA ASP A 81 -0.87 -3.22 11.20
C ASP A 81 -0.41 -1.97 10.44
N LYS A 82 0.90 -1.82 10.27
CA LYS A 82 1.50 -0.72 9.52
C LYS A 82 1.91 -1.21 8.14
N VAL A 83 1.30 -0.67 7.10
CA VAL A 83 1.73 -0.86 5.71
C VAL A 83 2.71 0.24 5.30
N THR A 84 3.74 -0.13 4.55
CA THR A 84 4.65 0.81 3.90
C THR A 84 4.89 0.39 2.46
N ILE A 85 4.77 1.34 1.54
CA ILE A 85 5.03 1.16 0.11
C ILE A 85 6.32 1.92 -0.23
N HIS A 86 7.23 1.22 -0.88
CA HIS A 86 8.53 1.75 -1.28
C HIS A 86 8.70 1.68 -2.77
N GLU A 87 9.43 2.66 -3.29
CA GLU A 87 9.91 2.72 -4.65
C GLU A 87 11.41 2.41 -4.67
N GLU A 88 11.85 1.55 -5.58
CA GLU A 88 13.26 1.31 -5.77
C GLU A 88 13.62 1.24 -7.25
N ALA A 89 14.81 1.76 -7.59
CA ALA A 89 15.32 1.75 -8.96
C ALA A 89 15.93 0.38 -9.28
N MET A 90 15.64 -0.16 -10.47
CA MET A 90 16.35 -1.35 -10.95
C MET A 90 17.81 -1.00 -11.28
N LYS A 91 18.75 -1.80 -10.74
CA LYS A 91 20.20 -1.60 -10.94
C LYS A 91 20.75 -2.22 -12.24
N LYS A 92 19.95 -2.89 -13.06
CA LYS A 92 20.38 -3.51 -14.35
C LYS A 92 19.59 -2.95 -15.52
N GLN A 93 20.22 -2.85 -16.69
CA GLN A 93 19.79 -2.21 -17.95
C GLN A 93 18.32 -2.44 -18.33
N GLY A 94 17.47 -1.64 -17.72
CA GLY A 94 16.04 -1.49 -17.97
C GLY A 94 15.61 -0.41 -16.99
N SER A 95 15.18 0.75 -17.49
CA SER A 95 14.75 1.88 -16.66
C SER A 95 13.40 1.57 -16.00
N GLY A 96 13.37 0.53 -15.17
CA GLY A 96 12.21 0.08 -14.43
C GLY A 96 12.33 0.43 -12.96
N THR A 97 11.20 0.79 -12.38
CA THR A 97 11.04 0.96 -10.95
C THR A 97 10.28 -0.26 -10.43
N TRP A 98 10.75 -0.84 -9.33
CA TRP A 98 9.99 -1.86 -8.61
C TRP A 98 9.35 -1.24 -7.38
N ILE A 99 8.09 -1.63 -7.16
CA ILE A 99 7.33 -1.20 -5.99
C ILE A 99 7.34 -2.34 -4.99
N LYS A 100 7.74 -2.05 -3.75
CA LYS A 100 7.75 -3.01 -2.66
C LYS A 100 6.68 -2.67 -1.64
N VAL A 101 5.97 -3.68 -1.14
CA VAL A 101 5.06 -3.57 -0.02
C VAL A 101 5.64 -4.27 1.21
N GLU A 102 5.66 -3.58 2.34
CA GLU A 102 6.05 -4.12 3.64
C GLU A 102 4.90 -3.93 4.62
N VAL A 103 4.64 -4.95 5.43
CA VAL A 103 3.64 -4.87 6.48
C VAL A 103 4.26 -5.31 7.80
N LYS A 104 4.02 -4.51 8.85
CA LYS A 104 4.51 -4.77 10.20
C LYS A 104 3.37 -4.76 11.20
N ARG A 105 3.38 -5.72 12.11
CA ARG A 105 2.46 -5.82 13.23
C ARG A 105 3.14 -5.38 14.52
N LYS A 106 2.46 -4.54 15.29
CA LYS A 106 2.90 -4.20 16.65
C LYS A 106 2.59 -5.38 17.58
N ILE A 107 3.59 -5.83 18.31
CA ILE A 107 3.51 -6.89 19.33
C ILE A 107 4.03 -6.31 20.64
N ARG A 108 3.30 -6.51 21.74
CA ARG A 108 3.74 -6.15 23.08
C ARG A 108 4.45 -7.35 23.72
N LEU A 109 5.76 -7.26 23.92
CA LEU A 109 6.55 -8.28 24.62
C LEU A 109 7.27 -7.61 25.79
N PHE A 110 7.17 -8.20 26.99
CA PHE A 110 7.85 -7.71 28.20
C PHE A 110 7.61 -6.22 28.54
N GLY A 111 6.45 -5.68 28.15
CA GLY A 111 6.16 -4.25 28.38
C GLY A 111 6.84 -3.31 27.38
N GLU A 112 7.32 -3.82 26.24
CA GLU A 112 7.85 -3.03 25.13
C GLU A 112 7.07 -3.31 23.84
N ASP A 113 6.91 -2.27 23.03
CA ASP A 113 6.28 -2.37 21.70
C ASP A 113 7.34 -2.70 20.66
N ILE A 114 7.18 -3.85 20.00
CA ILE A 114 8.06 -4.32 18.94
C ILE A 114 7.26 -4.42 17.65
N TRP A 115 7.85 -4.02 16.52
CA TRP A 115 7.24 -4.18 15.20
C TRP A 115 7.86 -5.36 14.48
N ALA A 116 7.07 -6.42 14.29
CA ALA A 116 7.47 -7.62 13.56
C ALA A 116 6.88 -7.62 12.16
N ASP A 117 7.56 -8.24 11.21
CA ASP A 117 7.03 -8.40 9.85
C ASP A 117 5.87 -9.41 9.83
N VAL A 118 4.92 -9.17 8.92
CA VAL A 118 3.77 -10.06 8.64
C VAL A 118 4.05 -10.93 7.41
#